data_AF-A0A0G1M870-F1
#
_entry.id   AF-A0A0G1M870-F1
#
_cell.length_a   1.000
_cell.length_b   1.000
_cell.length_c   1.000
_cell.angle_alpha   90.00
_cell.angle_beta   90.00
_cell.angle_gamma   90.00
#
_symmetry.space_group_name_H-M   'P 1'
#
loop_
_entity.id
_entity.type
_entity.pdbx_description
1 polymer ?
#
loop_
_entity_poly.entity_id
_entity_poly.type
_entity_poly.pdbx_seq_one_letter_code
_entity_poly.pdbx_strand_id
1 'polypeptide(L)'
;EADLSDDTRKQYLEFLQDTLHKEYLEVLEKEITRAFVYSYQEQAEALFQNYLDHAEAYVNKNKVKDRNTKEELAPDEGFMKSIEEQIAIIGSAADGFRQEVISYLWAANHRGEKIDFRSYEPLKEAIEKKLVTSVRDLSRVITKSRMRDEEQSEKYHAMTKNLLECGYCPSCVDVILKYAANNLWKD
;
A
#
# COMPACT_ATOMS: atom_id res chain seq x y z
N GLU A 1 35.70 -28.04 -24.65
CA GLU A 1 34.59 -27.09 -24.42
C GLU A 1 34.85 -25.88 -25.31
N ALA A 2 33.85 -25.40 -26.06
CA ALA A 2 34.04 -24.23 -26.91
C ALA A 2 33.97 -22.99 -26.01
N ASP A 3 35.09 -22.30 -25.83
CA ASP A 3 35.12 -20.99 -25.16
C ASP A 3 34.24 -20.03 -25.95
N LEU A 4 33.19 -19.53 -25.29
CA LEU A 4 32.37 -18.43 -25.80
C LEU A 4 33.27 -17.20 -25.99
N SER A 5 33.08 -16.45 -27.07
CA SER A 5 33.81 -15.20 -27.25
C SER A 5 33.52 -14.24 -26.09
N ASP A 6 34.51 -13.45 -25.67
CA ASP A 6 34.38 -12.52 -24.56
C ASP A 6 33.18 -11.57 -24.73
N ASP A 7 32.86 -11.18 -25.97
CA ASP A 7 31.68 -10.37 -26.29
C ASP A 7 30.36 -11.09 -26.00
N THR A 8 30.26 -12.38 -26.36
CA THR A 8 29.04 -13.17 -26.07
C THR A 8 28.90 -13.42 -24.57
N ARG A 9 30.01 -13.65 -23.88
CA ARG A 9 30.02 -13.81 -22.41
C ARG A 9 29.56 -12.54 -21.70
N LYS A 10 30.05 -11.37 -22.15
CA LYS A 10 29.65 -10.07 -21.60
C LYS A 10 28.16 -9.80 -21.82
N GLN A 11 27.67 -10.08 -23.03
CA GLN A 11 26.25 -9.86 -23.36
C GLN A 11 25.32 -10.76 -22.52
N TYR A 12 25.68 -12.02 -22.30
CA TYR A 12 24.91 -12.90 -21.41
C TYR A 12 24.96 -12.48 -19.94
N LEU A 13 26.10 -11.95 -19.47
CA LEU A 13 26.22 -11.40 -18.13
C LEU A 13 25.35 -10.14 -17.95
N GLU A 14 25.27 -9.28 -18.96
CA GLU A 14 24.37 -8.11 -18.95
C GLU A 14 22.91 -8.54 -18.88
N PHE A 15 22.48 -9.52 -19.69
CA PHE A 15 21.11 -10.04 -19.60
C PHE A 15 20.79 -10.66 -18.23
N LEU A 16 21.72 -11.45 -17.70
CA LEU A 16 21.57 -12.02 -16.35
C LEU A 16 21.49 -10.93 -15.29
N GLN A 17 22.34 -9.90 -15.38
CA GLN A 17 22.35 -8.79 -14.45
C GLN A 17 21.03 -8.01 -14.52
N ASP A 18 20.53 -7.70 -15.71
CA ASP A 18 19.28 -6.97 -15.89
C ASP A 18 18.07 -7.77 -15.40
N THR A 19 17.99 -9.07 -15.74
CA THR A 19 16.90 -9.94 -15.29
C THR A 19 16.95 -10.13 -13.77
N LEU A 20 18.11 -10.46 -13.20
CA LEU A 20 18.25 -10.65 -11.75
C LEU A 20 18.01 -9.36 -10.98
N HIS A 21 18.42 -8.22 -11.52
CA HIS A 21 18.20 -6.93 -10.88
C HIS A 21 16.71 -6.59 -10.82
N LYS A 22 15.97 -6.82 -11.90
CA LYS A 22 14.50 -6.61 -11.92
C LYS A 22 13.78 -7.54 -10.94
N GLU A 23 14.09 -8.83 -10.98
CA GLU A 23 13.51 -9.81 -10.04
C GLU A 23 13.83 -9.47 -8.58
N TYR A 24 15.08 -9.06 -8.30
CA TYR A 24 15.47 -8.63 -6.97
C TYR A 24 14.69 -7.40 -6.50
N LEU A 25 14.48 -6.41 -7.38
CA LEU A 25 13.68 -5.23 -7.06
C LEU A 25 12.21 -5.59 -6.77
N GLU A 26 11.60 -6.48 -7.55
CA GLU A 26 10.24 -6.96 -7.30
C GLU A 26 10.11 -7.69 -5.96
N VAL A 27 11.07 -8.55 -5.63
CA VAL A 27 11.10 -9.25 -4.33
C VAL A 27 11.26 -8.24 -3.20
N LEU A 28 12.17 -7.29 -3.35
CA LEU A 28 12.42 -6.24 -2.35
C LEU A 28 11.16 -5.41 -2.11
N GLU A 29 10.45 -5.02 -3.17
CA GLU A 29 9.19 -4.29 -3.08
C GLU A 29 8.13 -5.09 -2.32
N LYS A 30 7.96 -6.37 -2.67
CA LYS A 30 6.99 -7.26 -2.01
C LYS A 30 7.30 -7.45 -0.53
N GLU A 31 8.56 -7.68 -0.17
CA GLU A 31 8.95 -7.91 1.24
C GLU A 31 8.85 -6.63 2.07
N ILE A 32 9.30 -5.49 1.55
CA ILE A 32 9.13 -4.19 2.20
C ILE A 32 7.64 -3.91 2.40
N THR A 33 6.84 -4.03 1.34
CA THR A 33 5.39 -3.84 1.39
C THR A 33 4.73 -4.74 2.43
N ARG A 34 5.11 -6.02 2.48
CA ARG A 34 4.54 -6.97 3.43
C ARG A 34 4.87 -6.64 4.88
N ALA A 35 6.13 -6.33 5.17
CA ALA A 35 6.57 -5.91 6.51
C ALA A 35 5.84 -4.63 6.94
N PHE A 36 5.58 -3.73 5.99
CA PHE A 36 4.79 -2.53 6.23
C PHE A 36 3.31 -2.81 6.48
N VAL A 37 2.61 -3.52 5.60
CA VAL A 37 1.17 -3.80 5.78
C VAL A 37 0.90 -4.43 7.14
N TYR A 38 1.80 -5.28 7.64
CA TYR A 38 1.70 -5.84 8.98
C TYR A 38 1.74 -4.77 10.08
N SER A 39 2.66 -3.80 9.97
CA SER A 39 2.78 -2.66 10.90
C SER A 39 1.63 -1.66 10.80
N TYR A 40 0.96 -1.61 9.65
CA TYR A 40 -0.15 -0.70 9.34
C TYR A 40 -1.50 -1.41 9.32
N GLN A 41 -1.61 -2.64 9.83
CA GLN A 41 -2.87 -3.40 9.75
C GLN A 41 -4.03 -2.66 10.44
N GLU A 42 -3.76 -1.98 11.56
CA GLU A 42 -4.76 -1.13 12.22
C GLU A 42 -5.16 0.08 11.37
N GLN A 43 -4.20 0.68 10.65
CA GLN A 43 -4.47 1.79 9.73
C GLN A 43 -5.20 1.32 8.47
N ALA A 44 -4.89 0.13 7.95
CA ALA A 44 -5.59 -0.49 6.84
C ALA A 44 -7.05 -0.76 7.20
N GLU A 45 -7.30 -1.31 8.40
CA GLU A 45 -8.64 -1.52 8.92
C GLU A 45 -9.38 -0.19 9.12
N ALA A 46 -8.71 0.84 9.65
CA ALA A 46 -9.30 2.17 9.80
C ALA A 46 -9.68 2.80 8.44
N LEU A 47 -8.81 2.69 7.43
CA LEU A 47 -9.09 3.15 6.06
C LEU A 47 -10.24 2.38 5.43
N PHE A 48 -10.29 1.07 5.67
CA PHE A 48 -11.35 0.19 5.17
C PHE A 48 -12.71 0.56 5.75
N GLN A 49 -12.81 0.66 7.08
CA GLN A 49 -14.06 1.05 7.75
C GLN A 49 -14.49 2.47 7.34
N ASN A 50 -13.55 3.41 7.26
CA ASN A 50 -13.87 4.77 6.81
C ASN A 50 -14.38 4.80 5.36
N TYR A 51 -13.80 4.00 4.47
CA TYR A 51 -14.29 3.87 3.09
C TYR A 51 -15.71 3.32 3.05
N LEU A 52 -16.02 2.29 3.85
CA LEU A 52 -17.37 1.72 3.91
C LEU A 52 -18.41 2.75 4.39
N ASP A 53 -18.09 3.51 5.44
CA ASP A 53 -18.97 4.55 5.97
C ASP A 53 -19.28 5.63 4.90
N HIS A 54 -18.26 6.09 4.19
CA HIS A 54 -18.43 7.06 3.11
C HIS A 54 -19.17 6.48 1.89
N ALA A 55 -18.87 5.25 1.51
CA ALA A 55 -19.52 4.57 0.38
C ALA A 55 -21.00 4.30 0.66
N GLU A 56 -21.34 3.90 1.88
CA GLU A 56 -22.73 3.67 2.28
C GLU A 56 -23.52 4.98 2.25
N ALA A 57 -22.96 6.04 2.81
CA ALA A 57 -23.58 7.37 2.76
C ALA A 57 -23.77 7.87 1.33
N TYR A 58 -22.77 7.65 0.45
CA TYR A 58 -22.85 8.01 -0.96
C TYR A 58 -23.98 7.27 -1.69
N VAL A 59 -24.03 5.94 -1.56
CA VAL A 59 -25.03 5.08 -2.23
C VAL A 59 -26.44 5.36 -1.69
N ASN A 60 -26.59 5.51 -0.38
CA ASN A 60 -27.89 5.76 0.26
C ASN A 60 -28.33 7.23 0.20
N LYS A 61 -27.50 8.13 -0.34
CA LYS A 61 -27.70 9.60 -0.30
C LYS A 61 -27.93 10.12 1.12
N ASN A 62 -27.29 9.46 2.07
CA ASN A 62 -27.31 9.81 3.49
C ASN A 62 -26.04 10.58 3.84
N LYS A 63 -26.02 11.15 5.04
CA LYS A 63 -24.83 11.80 5.58
C LYS A 63 -24.01 10.82 6.40
N VAL A 64 -22.70 10.98 6.36
CA VAL A 64 -21.76 10.26 7.23
C VAL A 64 -21.79 10.92 8.60
N LYS A 65 -21.86 10.11 9.65
CA LYS A 65 -21.78 10.62 11.01
C LYS A 65 -20.34 10.53 11.50
N ASP A 66 -19.71 11.68 11.71
CA ASP A 66 -18.35 11.73 12.25
C ASP A 66 -18.33 11.10 13.65
N ARG A 67 -17.42 10.15 13.88
CA ARG A 67 -17.29 9.43 15.16
C ARG A 67 -16.83 10.35 16.30
N ASN A 68 -16.10 11.42 15.98
CA ASN A 68 -15.50 12.34 16.95
C ASN A 68 -16.44 13.52 17.27
N THR A 69 -17.02 14.15 16.24
CA THR A 69 -17.85 15.35 16.42
C THR A 69 -19.35 15.04 16.49
N LYS A 70 -19.77 13.84 16.04
CA LYS A 70 -21.17 13.43 15.84
C LYS A 70 -21.93 14.30 14.84
N GLU A 71 -21.23 15.15 14.10
CA GLU A 71 -21.81 15.98 13.05
C GLU A 71 -22.13 15.13 11.81
N GLU A 72 -23.18 15.53 11.10
CA GLU A 72 -23.57 14.88 9.85
C GLU A 72 -22.85 15.57 8.69
N LEU A 73 -21.88 14.88 8.10
CA LEU A 73 -21.07 15.36 6.99
C LEU A 73 -21.51 14.73 5.67
N ALA A 74 -21.27 15.43 4.57
CA ALA A 74 -21.40 14.83 3.26
C ALA A 74 -20.33 13.73 3.08
N PRO A 75 -20.61 12.66 2.29
CA PRO A 75 -19.60 11.66 1.99
C PRO A 75 -18.38 12.31 1.30
N ASP A 76 -17.18 11.94 1.75
CA ASP A 76 -15.95 12.47 1.16
C ASP A 76 -15.59 11.69 -0.12
N GLU A 77 -16.11 12.19 -1.24
CA GLU A 77 -15.83 11.64 -2.56
C GLU A 77 -14.36 11.76 -2.95
N GLY A 78 -13.65 12.76 -2.44
CA GLY A 78 -12.21 12.93 -2.68
C GLY A 78 -11.40 11.82 -2.02
N PHE A 79 -11.73 11.49 -0.77
CA PHE A 79 -11.14 10.37 -0.05
C PHE A 79 -11.43 9.04 -0.74
N MET A 80 -12.68 8.73 -1.08
CA MET A 80 -13.04 7.47 -1.76
C MET A 80 -12.31 7.33 -3.09
N LYS A 81 -12.30 8.40 -3.90
CA LYS A 81 -11.61 8.45 -5.19
C LYS A 81 -10.11 8.18 -5.05
N SER A 82 -9.45 8.73 -4.03
CA SER A 82 -8.02 8.50 -3.81
C SER A 82 -7.65 7.04 -3.51
N ILE A 83 -8.62 6.21 -3.05
CA ILE A 83 -8.47 4.76 -2.89
C ILE A 83 -8.80 4.05 -4.20
N GLU A 84 -9.94 4.37 -4.81
CA GLU A 84 -10.43 3.75 -6.06
C GLU A 84 -9.44 3.91 -7.22
N GLU A 85 -8.79 5.08 -7.33
CA GLU A 85 -7.79 5.36 -8.35
C GLU A 85 -6.55 4.46 -8.26
N GLN A 86 -6.24 3.88 -7.09
CA GLN A 86 -5.11 2.96 -6.92
C GLN A 86 -5.29 1.66 -7.71
N ILE A 87 -6.54 1.28 -8.00
CA ILE A 87 -6.90 0.13 -8.83
C ILE A 87 -7.48 0.57 -10.18
N ALA A 88 -7.16 1.80 -10.61
CA ALA A 88 -7.56 2.39 -11.89
C ALA A 88 -9.09 2.50 -12.09
N ILE A 89 -9.85 2.61 -11.00
CA ILE A 89 -11.29 2.87 -11.06
C ILE A 89 -11.50 4.39 -11.08
N ILE A 90 -11.99 4.90 -12.21
CA ILE A 90 -12.10 6.35 -12.47
C ILE A 90 -13.45 6.66 -13.12
N GLY A 91 -13.98 7.86 -12.85
CA GLY A 91 -15.20 8.36 -13.49
C GLY A 91 -16.42 7.53 -13.12
N SER A 92 -17.24 7.18 -14.10
CA SER A 92 -18.49 6.43 -13.87
C SER A 92 -18.27 5.00 -13.36
N ALA A 93 -17.06 4.46 -13.45
CA ALA A 93 -16.74 3.15 -12.87
C ALA A 93 -16.69 3.19 -11.33
N ALA A 94 -16.37 4.35 -10.75
CA ALA A 94 -16.33 4.54 -9.30
C ALA A 94 -17.70 4.34 -8.66
N ASP A 95 -18.76 4.85 -9.30
CA ASP A 95 -20.13 4.71 -8.79
C ASP A 95 -20.57 3.25 -8.77
N GLY A 96 -20.23 2.49 -9.82
CA GLY A 96 -20.49 1.05 -9.89
C GLY A 96 -19.72 0.27 -8.82
N PHE A 97 -18.44 0.60 -8.63
CA PHE A 97 -17.61 -0.02 -7.61
C PHE A 97 -18.15 0.21 -6.19
N ARG A 98 -18.54 1.46 -5.86
CA ARG A 98 -19.17 1.79 -4.57
C ARG A 98 -20.45 0.99 -4.33
N GLN A 99 -21.31 0.87 -5.35
CA GLN A 99 -22.53 0.07 -5.25
C GLN A 99 -22.24 -1.43 -5.06
N GLU A 100 -21.22 -1.96 -5.73
CA GLU A 100 -20.81 -3.36 -5.60
C GLU A 100 -20.29 -3.65 -4.18
N VAL A 101 -19.41 -2.79 -3.66
CA VAL A 101 -18.87 -2.89 -2.30
C VAL A 101 -19.99 -2.90 -1.27
N ILE A 102 -20.94 -1.97 -1.38
CA ILE A 102 -22.09 -1.91 -0.46
C ILE A 102 -22.97 -3.15 -0.64
N SER A 103 -23.26 -3.59 -1.86
CA SER A 103 -24.05 -4.82 -2.08
C SER A 103 -23.39 -6.05 -1.43
N TYR A 104 -22.07 -6.16 -1.54
CA TYR A 104 -21.29 -7.21 -0.87
C TYR A 104 -21.40 -7.11 0.66
N LEU A 105 -21.24 -5.90 1.21
CA LEU A 105 -21.36 -5.63 2.65
C LEU A 105 -22.72 -6.08 3.20
N TRP A 106 -23.80 -5.74 2.51
CA TRP A 106 -25.15 -6.10 2.91
C TRP A 106 -25.38 -7.60 2.87
N ALA A 107 -24.84 -8.28 1.85
CA ALA A 107 -24.91 -9.73 1.73
C ALA A 107 -24.14 -10.44 2.85
N ALA A 108 -22.95 -9.95 3.20
CA ALA A 108 -22.14 -10.48 4.30
C ALA A 108 -22.81 -10.25 5.67
N ASN A 109 -23.38 -9.05 5.88
CA ASN A 109 -24.10 -8.72 7.10
C ASN A 109 -25.36 -9.60 7.29
N HIS A 110 -26.10 -9.89 6.21
CA HIS A 110 -27.24 -10.83 6.25
C HIS A 110 -26.83 -12.26 6.61
N ARG A 111 -25.60 -12.66 6.30
CA ARG A 111 -25.03 -13.96 6.69
C ARG A 111 -24.44 -13.97 8.09
N GLY A 112 -24.39 -12.82 8.78
CA GLY A 112 -23.76 -12.68 10.09
C GLY A 112 -22.23 -12.81 10.06
N GLU A 113 -21.61 -12.59 8.90
CA GLU A 113 -20.16 -12.63 8.72
C GLU A 113 -19.54 -11.36 9.31
N LYS A 114 -18.41 -11.51 10.00
CA LYS A 114 -17.61 -10.36 10.42
C LYS A 114 -16.85 -9.83 9.21
N ILE A 115 -17.05 -8.56 8.93
CA ILE A 115 -16.42 -7.88 7.81
C ILE A 115 -15.13 -7.24 8.33
N ASP A 116 -14.03 -7.69 7.77
CA ASP A 116 -12.68 -7.19 8.03
C ASP A 116 -12.07 -6.67 6.74
N PHE A 117 -10.93 -5.98 6.84
CA PHE A 117 -10.14 -5.52 5.70
C PHE A 117 -9.85 -6.60 4.65
N ARG A 118 -9.86 -7.89 5.02
CA ARG A 118 -9.57 -9.02 4.13
C ARG A 118 -10.79 -9.59 3.42
N SER A 119 -11.98 -9.12 3.78
CA SER A 119 -13.24 -9.68 3.29
C SER A 119 -13.49 -9.38 1.81
N TYR A 120 -13.02 -8.24 1.30
CA TYR A 120 -13.23 -7.85 -0.10
C TYR A 120 -11.91 -7.54 -0.80
N GLU A 121 -11.48 -8.46 -1.66
CA GLU A 121 -10.16 -8.44 -2.30
C GLU A 121 -9.87 -7.16 -3.12
N PRO A 122 -10.82 -6.61 -3.93
CA PRO A 122 -10.54 -5.41 -4.70
C PRO A 122 -10.27 -4.17 -3.84
N LEU A 123 -11.05 -3.97 -2.77
CA LEU A 123 -10.84 -2.84 -1.85
C LEU A 123 -9.58 -3.02 -1.00
N LYS A 124 -9.30 -4.26 -0.59
CA LYS A 124 -8.04 -4.62 0.07
C LYS A 124 -6.85 -4.24 -0.80
N GLU A 125 -6.83 -4.63 -2.07
CA GLU A 125 -5.75 -4.29 -3.01
C GLU A 125 -5.59 -2.77 -3.17
N ALA A 126 -6.70 -2.03 -3.28
CA ALA A 126 -6.69 -0.58 -3.38
C ALA A 126 -6.07 0.10 -2.14
N ILE A 127 -6.41 -0.37 -0.95
CA ILE A 127 -5.86 0.14 0.32
C ILE A 127 -4.39 -0.25 0.46
N GLU A 128 -3.99 -1.48 0.12
CA GLU A 128 -2.57 -1.91 0.13
C GLU A 128 -1.73 -1.02 -0.79
N LYS A 129 -2.21 -0.77 -2.02
CA LYS A 129 -1.53 0.13 -2.97
C LYS A 129 -1.47 1.58 -2.47
N LYS A 130 -2.53 2.07 -1.81
CA LYS A 130 -2.51 3.42 -1.20
C LYS A 130 -1.48 3.53 -0.08
N LEU A 131 -1.38 2.50 0.76
CA LEU A 131 -0.41 2.43 1.84
C LEU A 131 1.02 2.37 1.29
N VAL A 132 1.28 1.56 0.26
CA VAL A 132 2.58 1.49 -0.43
C VAL A 132 2.95 2.84 -1.05
N THR A 133 2.00 3.51 -1.70
CA THR A 133 2.24 4.85 -2.27
C THR A 133 2.60 5.86 -1.17
N SER A 134 1.88 5.85 -0.06
CA SER A 134 2.18 6.69 1.09
C SER A 134 3.59 6.39 1.64
N VAL A 135 3.96 5.12 1.74
CA VAL A 135 5.28 4.64 2.16
C VAL A 135 6.39 5.13 1.24
N ARG A 136 6.19 5.05 -0.09
CA ARG A 136 7.13 5.57 -1.07
C ARG A 136 7.42 7.04 -0.80
N ASP A 137 6.39 7.81 -0.52
CA ASP A 137 6.51 9.23 -0.22
C ASP A 137 7.24 9.46 1.12
N LEU A 138 6.95 8.66 2.16
CA LEU A 138 7.67 8.71 3.44
C LEU A 138 9.16 8.41 3.28
N SER A 139 9.53 7.35 2.55
CA SER A 139 10.95 6.99 2.37
C SER A 139 11.72 8.03 1.55
N ARG A 140 11.07 8.71 0.59
CA ARG A 140 11.66 9.83 -0.15
C ARG A 140 11.98 11.00 0.79
N VAL A 141 11.07 11.31 1.70
CA VAL A 141 11.26 12.38 2.71
C VAL A 141 12.41 12.06 3.65
N ILE A 142 12.52 10.81 4.09
CA ILE A 142 13.59 10.34 5.01
C ILE A 142 14.97 10.37 4.35
N THR A 143 15.07 10.02 3.07
CA THR A 143 16.36 10.04 2.34
C THR A 143 16.85 11.46 2.07
N LYS A 144 15.92 12.42 1.88
CA LYS A 144 16.24 13.82 1.53
C LYS A 144 16.36 14.77 2.72
N SER A 145 15.75 14.47 3.87
CA SER A 145 15.74 15.39 5.02
C SER A 145 16.16 14.68 6.30
N ARG A 146 17.18 15.22 6.98
CA ARG A 146 17.43 14.92 8.40
C ARG A 146 16.11 15.09 9.14
N MET A 147 15.65 14.02 9.78
CA MET A 147 14.40 13.91 10.53
C MET A 147 14.04 15.22 11.25
N ARG A 148 13.02 15.93 10.75
CA ARG A 148 12.48 17.15 11.39
C ARG A 148 11.11 16.91 12.03
N ASP A 149 10.46 15.80 11.71
CA ASP A 149 9.09 15.51 12.11
C ASP A 149 9.07 14.22 12.95
N GLU A 150 8.50 14.32 14.15
CA GLU A 150 8.47 13.27 15.18
C GLU A 150 7.54 12.12 14.75
N GLU A 151 6.43 12.43 14.06
CA GLU A 151 5.50 11.44 13.52
C GLU A 151 6.19 10.56 12.44
N GLN A 152 7.03 11.18 11.62
CA GLN A 152 7.80 10.47 10.59
C GLN A 152 8.87 9.56 11.21
N SER A 153 9.44 9.98 12.33
CA SER A 153 10.40 9.19 13.10
C SER A 153 9.77 7.93 13.68
N GLU A 154 8.59 8.06 14.28
CA GLU A 154 7.85 6.94 14.86
C GLU A 154 7.47 5.90 13.80
N LYS A 155 6.95 6.37 12.65
CA LYS A 155 6.61 5.50 11.51
C LYS A 155 7.82 4.74 10.97
N TYR A 156 8.98 5.40 10.89
CA TYR A 156 10.22 4.75 10.48
C TYR A 156 10.71 3.74 11.51
N HIS A 157 10.64 4.06 12.80
CA HIS A 157 11.07 3.14 13.84
C HIS A 157 10.20 1.88 13.91
N ALA A 158 8.88 2.05 13.78
CA ALA A 158 7.94 0.94 13.66
C ALA A 158 8.27 0.05 12.46
N MET A 159 8.64 0.66 11.32
CA MET A 159 9.06 -0.07 10.13
C MET A 159 10.34 -0.89 10.37
N THR A 160 11.39 -0.26 10.92
CA THR A 160 12.64 -0.97 11.21
C THR A 160 12.40 -2.17 12.11
N LYS A 161 11.55 -2.01 13.14
CA LYS A 161 11.19 -3.09 14.05
C LYS A 161 10.51 -4.26 13.33
N ASN A 162 9.58 -3.99 12.42
CA ASN A 162 8.88 -5.05 11.68
C ASN A 162 9.81 -5.80 10.71
N LEU A 163 10.73 -5.10 10.05
CA LEU A 163 11.75 -5.77 9.23
C LEU A 163 12.67 -6.66 10.08
N LEU A 164 13.01 -6.24 11.29
CA LEU A 164 13.73 -7.11 12.22
C LEU A 164 12.92 -8.37 12.58
N GLU A 165 11.61 -8.21 12.81
CA GLU A 165 10.69 -9.34 13.08
C GLU A 165 10.52 -10.28 11.87
N CYS A 166 10.63 -9.76 10.65
CA CYS A 166 10.69 -10.57 9.42
C CYS A 166 12.03 -11.33 9.25
N GLY A 167 13.00 -11.14 10.15
CA GLY A 167 14.28 -11.87 10.14
C GLY A 167 15.44 -11.11 9.50
N TYR A 168 15.28 -9.83 9.15
CA TYR A 168 16.38 -9.02 8.64
C TYR A 168 17.34 -8.61 9.75
N CYS A 169 18.63 -8.51 9.41
CA CYS A 169 19.64 -8.02 10.34
C CYS A 169 19.55 -6.48 10.50
N PRO A 170 19.87 -5.89 11.67
CA PRO A 170 19.76 -4.44 11.88
C PRO A 170 20.54 -3.59 10.86
N SER A 171 21.76 -4.00 10.53
CA SER A 171 22.56 -3.32 9.49
C SER A 171 22.00 -3.54 8.07
N CYS A 172 21.27 -4.62 7.84
CA CYS A 172 20.67 -4.95 6.55
C CYS A 172 19.47 -4.03 6.27
N VAL A 173 18.67 -3.71 7.29
CA VAL A 173 17.48 -2.86 7.16
C VAL A 173 17.87 -1.49 6.61
N ASP A 174 18.84 -0.81 7.22
CA ASP A 174 19.28 0.51 6.75
C ASP A 174 19.78 0.49 5.30
N VAL A 175 20.48 -0.58 4.91
CA VAL A 175 21.00 -0.75 3.55
C VAL A 175 19.87 -0.99 2.56
N ILE A 176 18.93 -1.87 2.89
CA ILE A 176 17.76 -2.20 2.06
C ILE A 176 16.90 -0.95 1.84
N LEU A 177 16.66 -0.15 2.88
CA LEU A 177 15.83 1.05 2.76
C LEU A 177 16.50 2.15 1.95
N LYS A 178 17.80 2.36 2.15
CA LYS A 178 18.57 3.25 1.28
C LYS A 178 18.59 2.75 -0.15
N TYR A 179 18.70 1.44 -0.36
CA TYR A 179 18.74 0.86 -1.70
C TYR A 179 17.39 0.98 -2.41
N ALA A 180 16.28 0.66 -1.73
CA ALA A 180 14.92 0.82 -2.23
C ALA A 180 14.62 2.29 -2.57
N ALA A 181 14.98 3.22 -1.68
CA ALA A 181 14.81 4.65 -1.93
C ALA A 181 15.55 5.15 -3.19
N ASN A 182 16.70 4.56 -3.50
CA ASN A 182 17.54 4.98 -4.63
C ASN A 182 17.27 4.25 -5.94
N ASN A 183 16.75 3.01 -5.90
CA ASN A 183 16.62 2.16 -7.10
C ASN A 183 15.16 1.76 -7.39
N LEU A 184 14.33 1.55 -6.37
CA LEU A 184 12.93 1.14 -6.55
C LEU A 184 12.00 2.35 -6.73
N TRP A 185 12.28 3.43 -6.00
CA TRP A 185 11.45 4.64 -5.99
C TRP A 185 12.10 5.84 -6.68
N LYS A 186 13.10 5.58 -7.52
CA LYS A 186 13.63 6.56 -8.47
C LYS A 186 12.57 6.78 -9.55
N ASP A 187 12.26 8.04 -9.84
CA ASP A 187 11.34 8.42 -10.93
C ASP A 187 11.77 7.81 -12.28
#